data_AF-A0A844M5Z0-F1
#
_entry.id   AF-A0A844M5Z0-F1
#
_cell.length_a   1.000
_cell.length_b   1.000
_cell.length_c   1.000
_cell.angle_alpha   90.00
_cell.angle_beta   90.00
_cell.angle_gamma   90.00
#
_symmetry.space_group_name_H-M   'P 1'
#
loop_
_entity.id
_entity.type
_entity.pdbx_description
1 polymer ?
#
loop_
_entity_poly.entity_id
_entity_poly.type
_entity_poly.pdbx_seq_one_letter_code
_entity_poly.pdbx_strand_id
1 'polypeptide(L)' 'MPIVGKGVEEIRIRTDEAYRVFYVAKFEEAVYVLHAFQNKTLKLHNSAIKK' A
#
# COMPACT_ATOMS: atom_id res chain seq x y z
N MET A 1 -1.65 12.07 -4.58
CA MET A 1 -1.11 11.35 -3.40
C MET A 1 -2.24 10.51 -2.85
N PRO A 2 -2.15 9.16 -2.76
CA PRO A 2 -3.22 8.40 -2.13
C PRO A 2 -3.25 8.81 -0.65
N ILE A 3 -4.34 9.46 -0.25
CA ILE A 3 -4.52 9.94 1.11
C ILE A 3 -4.87 8.69 1.93
N VAL A 4 -3.89 8.17 2.67
CA VAL A 4 -4.15 7.17 3.70
C VAL A 4 -4.85 7.90 4.85
N GLY A 5 -5.94 7.33 5.37
CA GLY A 5 -6.71 7.94 6.45
C GLY A 5 -5.86 8.20 7.69
N LYS A 6 -6.24 9.17 8.53
CA LYS A 6 -5.51 9.50 9.76
C LYS A 6 -5.39 8.27 10.66
N GLY A 7 -4.17 8.00 11.12
CA GLY A 7 -3.87 6.88 12.02
C GLY A 7 -3.82 5.50 11.35
N VAL A 8 -3.92 5.45 10.02
CA VAL A 8 -3.69 4.24 9.23
C VAL A 8 -2.31 4.34 8.58
N GLU A 9 -1.55 3.26 8.69
CA GLU A 9 -0.24 3.10 8.06
C GLU A 9 -0.32 2.14 6.88
N GLU A 10 0.57 2.32 5.91
CA GLU A 10 0.68 1.48 4.70
C GLU A 10 2.02 0.75 4.71
N ILE A 11 1.99 -0.59 4.67
CA ILE A 11 3.15 -1.41 4.28
C ILE A 11 3.08 -1.67 2.78
N ARG A 12 4.19 -1.38 2.09
CA ARG A 12 4.40 -1.74 0.69
C ARG A 12 5.41 -2.87 0.59
N ILE A 13 4.95 -4.03 0.14
CA ILE A 13 5.81 -5.20 -0.07
C ILE A 13 6.12 -5.28 -1.56
N ARG A 14 7.41 -5.32 -1.89
CA ARG A 14 7.92 -5.49 -3.26
C ARG A 14 8.63 -6.83 -3.34
N THR A 15 7.95 -7.85 -3.83
CA THR A 15 8.52 -9.14 -4.23
C THR A 15 8.39 -9.27 -5.74
N ASP A 16 8.26 -10.50 -6.26
CA ASP A 16 7.84 -10.75 -7.65
C ASP A 16 6.48 -10.08 -7.96
N GLU A 17 5.67 -9.89 -6.93
CA GLU A 17 4.41 -9.16 -6.99
C GLU A 17 4.41 -7.97 -6.01
N ALA A 18 3.58 -6.97 -6.30
CA ALA A 18 3.43 -5.81 -5.42
C ALA A 18 2.22 -6.00 -4.50
N TYR A 19 2.41 -5.85 -3.19
CA TYR A 19 1.33 -5.88 -2.20
C TYR A 19 1.25 -4.58 -1.42
N ARG A 20 0.03 -4.25 -1.00
CA ARG A 20 -0.25 -3.15 -0.07
C ARG A 20 -1.08 -3.66 1.08
N VAL A 21 -0.65 -3.34 2.29
CA VAL A 21 -1.35 -3.65 3.53
C VAL A 21 -1.60 -2.34 4.28
N PHE A 22 -2.85 -2.10 4.64
CA PHE A 22 -3.30 -0.97 5.43
C PHE A 22 -3.66 -1.45 6.82
N TYR A 23 -3.06 -0.84 7.84
CA TYR A 23 -3.21 -1.30 9.22
C TYR A 23 -3.20 -0.15 10.23
N VAL A 24 -3.60 -0.46 11.45
CA VAL A 24 -3.53 0.41 12.63
C VAL A 24 -2.79 -0.33 13.75
N ALA A 25 -1.71 0.26 14.26
CA ALA A 25 -0.87 -0.31 15.32
C ALA A 25 -0.77 0.63 16.55
N LYS A 26 -1.92 1.11 17.03
CA LYS A 26 -2.02 2.06 18.17
C LYS A 26 -2.54 1.42 19.46
N PHE A 27 -2.90 0.15 19.43
CA PHE A 27 -3.49 -0.57 20.54
C PHE A 27 -2.47 -1.60 21.04
N GLU A 28 -2.36 -1.76 22.36
CA GLU A 28 -1.40 -2.72 22.97
C GLU A 28 -1.78 -4.17 22.68
N GLU A 29 -3.08 -4.44 22.48
CA GLU A 29 -3.62 -5.79 22.34
C GLU A 29 -3.30 -6.43 20.97
N ALA A 30 -3.31 -5.63 19.89
CA ALA A 30 -3.19 -6.16 18.54
C ALA A 30 -2.87 -5.10 17.46
N VAL A 31 -2.38 -5.59 16.32
CA VAL A 31 -2.31 -4.84 15.05
C VAL A 31 -3.55 -5.18 14.22
N TYR A 32 -4.31 -4.15 13.83
CA TYR A 32 -5.54 -4.32 13.06
C TYR A 32 -5.28 -4.11 11.58
N VAL A 33 -5.42 -5.15 10.76
CA VAL A 33 -5.33 -5.05 9.31
C VAL A 33 -6.69 -4.67 8.74
N LEU A 34 -6.78 -3.49 8.13
CA LEU A 34 -7.99 -2.99 7.51
C LEU A 34 -8.19 -3.56 6.11
N HIS A 35 -7.10 -3.63 5.34
CA HIS A 35 -7.16 -4.15 3.98
C HIS A 35 -5.78 -4.63 3.51
N ALA A 36 -5.74 -5.78 2.86
CA ALA A 36 -4.53 -6.34 2.25
C ALA A 36 -4.88 -6.84 0.85
N PHE A 37 -4.15 -6.35 -0.15
CA PHE A 37 -4.38 -6.75 -1.54
C PHE A 37 -3.10 -6.76 -2.35
N GLN A 38 -3.10 -7.63 -3.36
CA GLN A 38 -2.13 -7.62 -4.42
C GLN A 38 -2.47 -6.47 -5.39
N ASN A 39 -1.51 -5.60 -5.67
CA ASN A 39 -1.61 -4.66 -6.77
C ASN A 39 -1.54 -5.43 -8.09
N LYS A 40 -2.69 -5.69 -8.71
CA LYS A 40 -2.78 -6.27 -10.05
C LYS A 40 -2.54 -5.26 -11.17
N THR A 41 -2.45 -3.97 -10.84
CA THR A 41 -2.22 -2.92 -11.83
C THR A 41 -0.73 -2.71 -12.03
N LEU A 42 -0.19 -3.21 -13.16
CA LEU A 42 1.07 -2.74 -13.72
C LEU A 42 0.87 -1.27 -14.16
N LYS A 43 1.00 -0.32 -13.23
CA LYS A 43 1.17 1.07 -13.62
C LYS A 43 2.58 1.17 -14.20
N LEU A 44 2.70 1.08 -15.53
CA LEU A 44 3.76 1.80 -16.24
C LEU A 44 3.73 3.21 -15.65
N HIS A 45 4.76 3.57 -14.87
CA HIS A 45 4.99 4.97 -14.56
C HIS A 45 5.16 5.63 -15.92
N ASN A 46 4.13 6.32 -16.39
CA ASN A 46 4.22 7.13 -17.60
C ASN A 46 5.17 8.29 -17.30
N SER A 47 6.45 7.98 -17.35
CA SER A 47 7.60 8.88 -17.46
C SER A 47 8.40 8.52 -18.72
N ALA A 48 7.74 7.88 -19.69
CA ALA A 48 8.34 7.48 -20.96
C ALA A 48 7.44 7.86 -22.15
N ILE A 49 7.06 9.14 -22.24
CA ILE A 49 6.79 9.79 -23.54
C ILE A 49 7.37 11.21 -23.49
N LYS A 50 8.69 11.31 -23.65
CA LYS A 50 9.35 12.47 -24.28
C LYS A 50 10.23 11.89 -25.38
N LYS A 51 9.71 11.86 -26.60
CA LYS A 51 10.49 11.78 -27.83
C LYS A 51 9.79 12.62 -28.88
#